data_AF-A0A7G8Q5C2-F1
#
_entry.id   AF-A0A7G8Q5C2-F1
#
_cell.length_a   1.000
_cell.length_b   1.000
_cell.length_c   1.000
_cell.angle_alpha   90.00
_cell.angle_beta   90.00
_cell.angle_gamma   90.00
#
_symmetry.space_group_name_H-M   'P 1'
#
loop_
_entity.id
_entity.type
_entity.pdbx_description
1 polymer ?
#
loop_
_entity_poly.entity_id
_entity_poly.type
_entity_poly.pdbx_seq_one_letter_code
_entity_poly.pdbx_strand_id
1 'polypeptide(L)'
;MQGPAPFPAPPPIPAPSTPAAPKPRRAFPLWLGVALGVVLGVVLMVGGFAWWGWNLFEDQATAAMNAHPVIQRCIGTIEHTSLDLSATGDDPRDDAFGFRVRGTRGSGLVIAVFTTADADNEAMEDGELRLDNGKTIRLVSDEDDDDDHDPGQDCA
;
A
#
# COMPACT_ATOMS: atom_id res chain seq x y z
N MET A 1 33.89 -94.11 14.74
CA MET A 1 32.50 -93.85 15.16
C MET A 1 32.55 -92.84 16.31
N GLN A 2 32.31 -91.55 16.03
CA GLN A 2 32.23 -90.50 17.05
C GLN A 2 30.77 -90.40 17.52
N GLY A 3 30.55 -90.54 18.82
CA GLY A 3 29.22 -90.39 19.43
C GLY A 3 28.72 -88.94 19.32
N PRO A 4 27.39 -88.71 19.35
CA PRO A 4 26.83 -87.38 19.18
C PRO A 4 27.23 -86.45 20.33
N ALA A 5 27.55 -85.19 19.99
CA ALA A 5 27.92 -84.14 20.93
C ALA A 5 26.78 -83.83 21.93
N PRO A 6 27.09 -83.43 23.18
CA PRO A 6 26.08 -83.06 24.16
C PRO A 6 25.27 -81.82 23.72
N PHE A 7 23.98 -81.80 24.03
CA PHE A 7 23.07 -80.71 23.68
C PHE A 7 23.51 -79.37 24.31
N PRO A 8 23.40 -78.25 23.56
CA PRO A 8 23.73 -76.93 24.09
C PRO A 8 22.71 -76.48 25.15
N ALA A 9 23.18 -75.75 26.17
CA ALA A 9 22.33 -75.18 27.21
C ALA A 9 21.35 -74.13 26.61
N PRO A 10 20.13 -74.01 27.16
CA PRO A 10 19.17 -73.03 26.68
C PRO A 10 19.66 -71.59 26.92
N PRO A 11 19.29 -70.64 26.06
CA PRO A 11 19.73 -69.25 26.18
C PRO A 11 19.16 -68.58 27.44
N PRO A 12 19.87 -67.60 28.03
CA PRO A 12 19.38 -66.87 29.20
C PRO A 12 18.11 -66.07 28.86
N ILE A 13 17.15 -66.06 29.79
CA ILE A 13 15.92 -65.28 29.65
C ILE A 13 16.25 -63.78 29.76
N PRO A 14 15.77 -62.91 28.84
CA PRO A 14 15.97 -61.48 28.96
C PRO A 14 15.25 -60.91 30.19
N ALA A 15 15.94 -60.04 30.94
CA ALA A 15 15.35 -59.32 32.07
C ALA A 15 14.28 -58.31 31.60
N PRO A 16 13.23 -58.04 32.40
CA PRO A 16 12.22 -57.05 32.04
C PRO A 16 12.84 -55.65 31.94
N SER A 17 12.63 -55.00 30.80
CA SER A 17 13.02 -53.61 30.58
C SER A 17 12.15 -52.67 31.41
N THR A 18 12.76 -51.85 32.26
CA THR A 18 12.08 -50.81 33.04
C THR A 18 11.46 -49.77 32.09
N PRO A 19 10.23 -49.26 32.35
CA PRO A 19 9.65 -48.22 31.50
C PRO A 19 10.54 -46.98 31.47
N ALA A 20 10.89 -46.51 30.27
CA ALA A 20 11.63 -45.27 30.10
C ALA A 20 10.79 -44.09 30.60
N ALA A 21 11.36 -43.26 31.47
CA ALA A 21 10.71 -42.04 31.95
C ALA A 21 10.39 -41.09 30.76
N PRO A 22 9.22 -40.43 30.75
CA PRO A 22 8.87 -39.51 29.68
C PRO A 22 9.83 -38.33 29.63
N LYS A 23 10.33 -38.02 28.43
CA LYS A 23 11.28 -36.91 28.19
C LYS A 23 10.59 -35.56 28.43
N PRO A 24 11.20 -34.61 29.15
CA PRO A 24 10.59 -33.30 29.39
C PRO A 24 10.43 -32.56 28.07
N ARG A 25 9.19 -32.14 27.77
CA ARG A 25 8.89 -31.27 26.62
C ARG A 25 9.42 -29.87 26.95
N ARG A 26 10.27 -29.32 26.07
CA ARG A 26 10.77 -27.95 26.18
C ARG A 26 9.56 -27.01 26.07
N ALA A 27 9.13 -26.46 27.19
CA ALA A 27 8.06 -25.47 27.21
C ALA A 27 8.59 -24.18 26.57
N PHE A 28 7.99 -23.79 25.45
CA PHE A 28 8.25 -22.48 24.87
C PHE A 28 7.78 -21.43 25.87
N PRO A 29 8.62 -20.47 26.27
CA PRO A 29 8.26 -19.60 27.36
C PRO A 29 7.16 -18.64 26.90
N LEU A 30 6.05 -18.64 27.65
CA LEU A 30 4.82 -17.91 27.30
C LEU A 30 5.05 -16.40 27.06
N TRP A 31 6.05 -15.80 27.72
CA TRP A 31 6.43 -14.40 27.52
C TRP A 31 6.93 -14.09 26.10
N LEU A 32 7.55 -15.05 25.41
CA LEU A 32 8.01 -14.85 24.04
C LEU A 32 6.84 -14.76 23.06
N GLY A 33 5.77 -15.53 23.32
CA GLY A 33 4.51 -15.45 22.58
C GLY A 33 3.79 -14.12 22.81
N VAL A 34 3.77 -13.63 24.06
CA VAL A 34 3.19 -12.33 24.41
C VAL A 34 3.98 -11.19 23.74
N ALA A 35 5.31 -11.20 23.83
CA ALA A 35 6.16 -10.19 23.21
C ALA A 35 5.95 -10.13 21.68
N LEU A 36 5.91 -11.28 21.02
CA LEU A 36 5.63 -11.35 19.58
C LEU A 36 4.23 -10.82 19.25
N GLY A 37 3.22 -11.17 20.05
CA GLY A 37 1.85 -10.69 19.87
C GLY A 37 1.73 -9.18 20.01
N VAL A 38 2.43 -8.58 20.98
CA VAL A 38 2.46 -7.11 21.15
C VAL A 38 3.12 -6.44 19.95
N VAL A 39 4.28 -6.93 19.50
CA VAL A 39 4.97 -6.37 18.33
C VAL A 39 4.08 -6.46 17.09
N LEU A 40 3.47 -7.63 16.84
CA LEU A 40 2.55 -7.80 15.73
C LEU A 40 1.34 -6.86 15.83
N GLY A 41 0.76 -6.71 17.03
CA GLY A 41 -0.35 -5.80 17.28
C GLY A 41 0.01 -4.34 16.97
N VAL A 42 1.19 -3.89 17.39
CA VAL A 42 1.68 -2.53 17.09
C VAL A 42 1.91 -2.35 15.59
N VAL A 43 2.52 -3.32 14.91
CA VAL A 43 2.75 -3.26 13.46
C VAL A 43 1.44 -3.18 12.68
N LEU A 44 0.44 -4.00 13.05
CA LEU A 44 -0.88 -3.97 12.43
C LEU A 44 -1.62 -2.65 12.71
N MET A 45 -1.48 -2.10 13.92
CA MET A 45 -2.07 -0.82 14.27
C MET A 45 -1.45 0.31 13.45
N VAL A 46 -0.13 0.43 13.42
CA VAL A 46 0.57 1.48 12.65
C VAL A 46 0.29 1.33 11.15
N GLY A 47 0.42 0.12 10.61
CA GLY A 47 0.13 -0.14 9.20
C GLY A 47 -1.33 0.13 8.84
N GLY A 48 -2.27 -0.22 9.73
CA GLY A 48 -3.69 0.05 9.55
C GLY A 48 -4.02 1.54 9.56
N PHE A 49 -3.43 2.32 10.48
CA PHE A 49 -3.59 3.78 10.52
C PHE A 49 -2.98 4.46 9.28
N ALA A 50 -1.78 4.05 8.86
CA ALA A 50 -1.16 4.58 7.65
C ALA A 50 -1.99 4.27 6.40
N TRP A 51 -2.47 3.03 6.26
CA TRP A 51 -3.34 2.62 5.15
C TRP A 51 -4.66 3.40 5.15
N TRP A 52 -5.27 3.61 6.31
CA TRP A 52 -6.51 4.37 6.43
C TRP A 52 -6.32 5.85 6.05
N GLY A 53 -5.29 6.51 6.58
CA GLY A 53 -4.99 7.90 6.25
C GLY A 53 -4.68 8.08 4.76
N TRP A 54 -3.99 7.10 4.16
CA TRP A 54 -3.68 7.12 2.73
C TRP A 54 -4.92 7.05 1.85
N ASN A 55 -5.85 6.13 2.14
CA ASN A 55 -7.10 6.03 1.39
C ASN A 55 -7.94 7.31 1.51
N LEU A 56 -7.96 7.93 2.69
CA LEU A 56 -8.68 9.18 2.91
C LEU A 56 -8.11 10.32 2.06
N PHE A 57 -6.78 10.45 1.99
CA PHE A 57 -6.10 11.42 1.15
C PHE A 57 -6.40 11.21 -0.33
N GLU A 58 -6.33 9.97 -0.83
CA GLU A 58 -6.63 9.66 -2.23
C GLU A 58 -8.08 10.00 -2.62
N ASP A 59 -9.03 9.75 -1.72
CA ASP A 59 -10.44 10.14 -1.90
C ASP A 59 -10.61 11.66 -1.96
N GLN A 60 -9.94 12.41 -1.07
CA GLN A 60 -9.97 13.88 -1.04
C GLN A 60 -9.33 14.50 -2.28
N ALA A 61 -8.13 14.05 -2.66
CA ALA A 61 -7.45 14.49 -3.87
C ALA A 61 -8.28 14.18 -5.13
N THR A 62 -8.93 13.02 -5.18
CA THR A 62 -9.85 12.67 -6.28
C THR A 62 -11.03 13.63 -6.33
N ALA A 63 -11.64 13.97 -5.20
CA ALA A 63 -12.73 14.92 -5.14
C ALA A 63 -12.30 16.32 -5.61
N ALA A 64 -11.12 16.80 -5.18
CA ALA A 64 -10.55 18.07 -5.59
C ALA A 64 -10.28 18.10 -7.11
N MET A 65 -9.65 17.06 -7.66
CA MET A 65 -9.42 16.94 -9.11
C MET A 65 -10.73 16.91 -9.90
N ASN A 66 -11.75 16.20 -9.39
CA ASN A 66 -13.06 16.11 -10.03
C ASN A 66 -13.83 17.44 -9.95
N ALA A 67 -13.53 18.33 -9.00
CA ALA A 67 -14.12 19.67 -8.95
C ALA A 67 -13.51 20.64 -9.98
N HIS A 68 -12.29 20.38 -10.45
CA HIS A 68 -11.57 21.30 -11.33
C HIS A 68 -12.17 21.33 -12.77
N PRO A 69 -12.51 22.51 -13.32
CA PRO A 69 -13.24 22.63 -14.60
C PRO A 69 -12.45 22.09 -15.81
N VAL A 70 -11.13 22.29 -15.84
CA VAL A 70 -10.25 21.71 -16.88
C VAL A 70 -10.25 20.17 -16.85
N ILE A 71 -10.14 19.56 -15.67
CA ILE A 71 -10.13 18.10 -15.52
C ILE A 71 -11.48 17.50 -15.93
N GLN A 72 -12.60 18.12 -15.53
CA GLN A 72 -13.94 17.71 -15.98
C GLN A 72 -14.12 17.74 -17.50
N ARG A 73 -13.52 18.74 -18.16
CA ARG A 73 -13.58 18.87 -19.62
C ARG A 73 -12.73 17.80 -20.31
N CYS A 74 -11.47 17.62 -19.90
CA CYS A 74 -10.54 16.73 -20.62
C CYS A 74 -10.66 15.25 -20.20
N ILE A 75 -10.82 14.97 -18.91
CA ILE A 75 -10.87 13.60 -18.36
C ILE A 75 -12.31 13.14 -18.13
N GLY A 76 -13.23 14.07 -17.85
CA GLY A 76 -14.60 13.75 -17.48
C GLY A 76 -14.75 13.39 -16.01
N THR A 77 -15.81 12.67 -15.67
CA THR A 77 -15.96 12.09 -14.33
C THR A 77 -14.86 11.06 -14.11
N ILE A 78 -14.05 11.24 -13.07
CA ILE A 78 -12.98 10.31 -12.71
C ILE A 78 -13.59 9.01 -12.19
N GLU A 79 -13.23 7.89 -12.81
CA GLU A 79 -13.67 6.54 -12.42
C GLU A 79 -12.58 5.79 -11.65
N HIS A 80 -11.32 6.10 -11.96
CA HIS A 80 -10.18 5.50 -11.30
C HIS A 80 -9.08 6.54 -11.09
N THR A 81 -8.58 6.56 -9.87
CA THR A 81 -7.41 7.33 -9.46
C THR A 81 -6.38 6.35 -8.94
N SER A 82 -5.11 6.62 -9.19
CA SER A 82 -4.01 5.99 -8.47
C SER A 82 -2.86 6.96 -8.30
N LEU A 83 -2.25 6.95 -7.12
CA LEU A 83 -1.05 7.76 -6.90
C LEU A 83 0.13 7.21 -7.71
N ASP A 84 0.76 8.09 -8.47
CA ASP A 84 2.01 7.87 -9.17
C ASP A 84 3.17 8.39 -8.29
N LEU A 85 3.68 7.50 -7.44
CA LEU A 85 4.79 7.80 -6.53
C LEU A 85 6.08 8.20 -7.27
N SER A 86 6.26 7.75 -8.52
CA SER A 86 7.39 8.17 -9.33
C SER A 86 7.21 9.64 -9.71
N ALA A 87 6.06 9.98 -10.30
CA ALA A 87 5.77 11.37 -10.66
C ALA A 87 5.80 12.32 -9.46
N THR A 88 5.33 11.85 -8.29
CA THR A 88 5.40 12.58 -7.02
C THR A 88 6.85 12.83 -6.59
N GLY A 89 7.72 11.82 -6.67
CA GLY A 89 9.13 11.96 -6.27
C GLY A 89 10.01 12.66 -7.31
N ASP A 90 9.59 12.70 -8.57
CA ASP A 90 10.31 13.34 -9.67
C ASP A 90 9.96 14.84 -9.82
N ASP A 91 8.87 15.31 -9.18
CA ASP A 91 8.50 16.73 -9.20
C ASP A 91 9.41 17.53 -8.24
N PRO A 92 9.98 18.67 -8.70
CA PRO A 92 10.86 19.49 -7.86
C PRO A 92 10.11 20.35 -6.82
N ARG A 93 8.77 20.44 -6.90
CA ARG A 93 7.96 21.18 -5.94
C ARG A 93 7.75 20.34 -4.69
N ASP A 94 8.01 20.93 -3.54
CA ASP A 94 7.63 20.34 -2.26
C ASP A 94 6.10 20.20 -2.21
N ASP A 95 5.61 19.09 -1.64
CA ASP A 95 4.18 18.78 -1.48
C ASP A 95 3.37 18.63 -2.78
N ALA A 96 4.05 18.43 -3.93
CA ALA A 96 3.38 18.04 -5.17
C ALA A 96 3.08 16.54 -5.19
N PHE A 97 1.84 16.18 -5.50
CA PHE A 97 1.42 14.79 -5.66
C PHE A 97 1.03 14.51 -7.11
N GLY A 98 1.57 13.42 -7.64
CA GLY A 98 1.25 12.91 -8.97
C GLY A 98 0.15 11.85 -8.89
N PHE A 99 -0.98 12.07 -9.54
CA PHE A 99 -2.10 11.14 -9.64
C PHE A 99 -2.37 10.74 -11.08
N ARG A 100 -2.34 9.44 -11.36
CA ARG A 100 -2.84 8.90 -12.62
C ARG A 100 -4.36 8.81 -12.54
N VAL A 101 -5.03 9.49 -13.44
CA VAL A 101 -6.48 9.56 -13.49
C VAL A 101 -7.01 8.94 -14.76
N ARG A 102 -8.12 8.22 -14.64
CA ARG A 102 -8.91 7.70 -15.75
C ARG A 102 -10.36 8.07 -15.52
N GLY A 103 -10.92 8.80 -16.47
CA GLY A 103 -12.31 9.19 -16.46
C GLY A 103 -13.05 8.76 -17.72
N THR A 104 -14.30 9.22 -17.81
CA THR A 104 -15.22 8.85 -18.89
C THR A 104 -14.82 9.39 -20.26
N ARG A 105 -14.00 10.44 -20.33
CA ARG A 105 -13.57 11.10 -21.58
C ARG A 105 -12.10 10.87 -21.93
N GLY A 106 -11.26 10.56 -20.95
CA GLY A 106 -9.83 10.42 -21.18
C GLY A 106 -9.06 9.90 -19.96
N SER A 107 -7.75 9.81 -20.12
CA SER A 107 -6.81 9.46 -19.07
C SER A 107 -5.56 10.32 -19.14
N GLY A 108 -4.91 10.47 -18.00
CA GLY A 108 -3.69 11.27 -17.88
C GLY A 108 -3.08 11.20 -16.49
N LEU A 109 -2.10 12.07 -16.28
CA LEU A 109 -1.37 12.27 -15.04
C LEU A 109 -1.57 13.72 -14.60
N VAL A 110 -2.16 13.91 -13.43
CA VAL A 110 -2.27 15.20 -12.75
C VAL A 110 -1.10 15.32 -11.78
N ILE A 111 -0.31 16.38 -11.86
CA ILE A 111 0.76 16.66 -10.88
C ILE A 111 0.52 18.04 -10.29
N ALA A 112 0.22 18.09 -9.00
CA ALA A 112 -0.33 19.29 -8.38
C ALA A 112 0.10 19.44 -6.94
N VAL A 113 0.21 20.69 -6.49
CA VAL A 113 0.31 21.03 -5.08
C VAL A 113 -1.11 21.10 -4.51
N PHE A 114 -1.37 20.25 -3.52
CA PHE A 114 -2.64 20.20 -2.80
C PHE A 114 -2.46 20.90 -1.46
N THR A 115 -3.14 22.02 -1.27
CA THR A 115 -3.12 22.78 -0.03
C THR A 115 -4.41 22.48 0.74
N THR A 116 -4.31 22.18 2.04
CA THR A 116 -5.47 21.97 2.90
C THR A 116 -6.33 23.24 2.95
N ALA A 117 -7.50 23.22 2.32
CA ALA A 117 -8.44 24.34 2.29
C ALA A 117 -9.24 24.42 3.60
N ASP A 118 -9.65 23.26 4.14
CA ASP A 118 -10.28 23.11 5.44
C ASP A 118 -10.04 21.72 6.04
N ALA A 119 -10.67 21.41 7.18
CA ALA A 119 -10.43 20.17 7.92
C ALA A 119 -10.72 18.89 7.11
N ASP A 120 -11.56 18.98 6.08
CA ASP A 120 -12.01 17.84 5.27
C ASP A 120 -11.73 18.02 3.76
N ASN A 121 -11.22 19.18 3.32
CA ASN A 121 -11.04 19.49 1.90
C ASN A 121 -9.65 20.03 1.57
N GLU A 122 -9.12 19.57 0.44
CA GLU A 122 -7.91 20.09 -0.20
C GLU A 122 -8.31 20.97 -1.41
N ALA A 123 -7.61 22.10 -1.57
CA ALA A 123 -7.67 22.93 -2.75
C ALA A 123 -6.39 22.76 -3.57
N MET A 124 -6.54 22.86 -4.88
CA MET A 124 -5.44 22.74 -5.82
C MET A 124 -4.95 24.14 -6.18
N GLU A 125 -3.69 24.43 -5.84
CA GLU A 125 -3.11 25.79 -5.99
C GLU A 125 -2.44 25.96 -7.37
N ASP A 126 -1.51 25.06 -7.70
CA ASP A 126 -0.84 25.02 -9.00
C ASP A 126 -0.62 23.55 -9.40
N GLY A 127 -0.89 23.24 -10.67
CA GLY A 127 -0.64 21.91 -11.18
C GLY A 127 -0.62 21.81 -12.69
N GLU A 128 -0.42 20.58 -13.15
CA GLU A 128 -0.30 20.24 -14.55
C GLU A 128 -1.10 18.97 -14.82
N LEU A 129 -1.96 18.99 -15.84
CA LEU A 129 -2.57 17.80 -16.41
C LEU A 129 -1.80 17.39 -17.66
N ARG A 130 -1.14 16.24 -17.59
CA ARG A 130 -0.51 15.55 -18.72
C ARG A 130 -1.47 14.48 -19.25
N LEU A 131 -2.08 14.73 -20.39
CA LEU A 131 -2.95 13.78 -21.07
C LEU A 131 -2.13 12.65 -21.72
N ASP A 132 -2.71 11.46 -21.84
CA ASP A 132 -2.06 10.31 -22.50
C ASP A 132 -1.79 10.54 -24.00
N ASN A 133 -2.45 11.54 -24.62
CA ASN A 133 -2.15 11.99 -25.98
C ASN A 133 -0.84 12.82 -26.07
N GLY A 134 -0.13 13.00 -24.95
CA GLY A 134 1.12 13.74 -24.85
C GLY A 134 0.96 15.24 -24.64
N LYS A 135 -0.28 15.73 -24.48
CA LYS A 135 -0.56 17.13 -24.26
C LYS A 135 -0.50 17.50 -22.79
N THR A 136 0.06 18.66 -22.51
CA THR A 136 0.19 19.22 -21.16
C THR A 136 -0.70 20.45 -21.05
N ILE A 137 -1.47 20.54 -19.98
CA ILE A 137 -2.35 21.67 -19.68
C ILE A 137 -2.04 22.14 -18.26
N ARG A 138 -1.79 23.45 -18.08
CA ARG A 138 -1.61 24.02 -16.74
C ARG A 138 -2.95 24.14 -16.04
N LEU A 139 -2.96 23.79 -14.76
CA LEU A 139 -4.08 23.90 -13.86
C LEU A 139 -3.73 25.03 -12.88
N VAL A 140 -4.36 26.18 -13.08
CA VAL A 140 -4.22 27.38 -12.24
C VAL A 140 -5.51 27.55 -11.47
N SER A 141 -5.43 27.99 -10.23
CA SER A 141 -6.58 28.34 -9.40
C SER A 141 -7.27 29.60 -9.94
N ASP A 142 -8.59 29.68 -9.79
CA ASP A 142 -9.45 30.78 -10.30
C ASP A 142 -9.10 32.18 -9.71
N GLU A 143 -8.15 32.28 -8.78
CA GLU A 143 -7.73 33.54 -8.13
C GLU A 143 -6.64 34.30 -8.91
N ASP A 144 -5.93 33.65 -9.83
CA ASP A 144 -4.81 34.22 -10.61
C ASP A 144 -5.17 34.48 -12.10
N ASP A 145 -6.46 34.54 -12.42
CA ASP A 145 -7.03 34.74 -13.78
C ASP A 145 -6.85 36.19 -14.31
N ASP A 146 -5.62 36.72 -14.33
CA ASP A 146 -5.28 38.02 -14.93
C ASP A 146 -4.70 37.90 -16.36
N ASP A 147 -4.52 36.70 -16.92
CA ASP A 147 -4.00 36.50 -18.28
C ASP A 147 -5.00 35.77 -19.20
N ASP A 148 -5.35 36.42 -20.32
CA ASP A 148 -6.24 35.99 -21.42
C ASP A 148 -5.78 34.71 -22.17
N HIS A 149 -5.51 33.61 -21.47
CA HIS A 149 -5.18 32.32 -22.07
C HIS A 149 -6.15 31.24 -21.58
N ASP A 150 -7.26 31.04 -22.30
CA ASP A 150 -8.19 29.93 -22.07
C ASP A 150 -7.46 28.58 -22.24
N PRO A 151 -7.06 27.89 -21.14
CA PRO A 151 -6.36 26.61 -21.23
C PRO A 151 -7.33 25.48 -21.62
N GLY A 152 -8.62 25.79 -21.80
CA GLY A 152 -9.73 24.86 -21.98
C GLY A 152 -10.01 24.42 -23.42
N GLN A 153 -9.36 25.00 -24.43
CA GLN A 153 -9.54 24.55 -25.84
C GLN A 153 -8.67 23.35 -26.21
N ASP A 154 -7.94 22.83 -25.24
CA ASP A 154 -6.75 22.04 -25.50
C ASP A 154 -6.88 20.56 -25.13
N CYS A 155 -8.08 20.04 -24.86
CA CYS A 155 -8.24 18.64 -24.47
C CYS A 155 -8.11 17.62 -25.63
N ALA A 156 -8.15 18.05 -26.90
CA ALA A 156 -8.15 17.19 -28.09
C ALA A 156 -6.81 17.16 -28.84
#